data_AF-A0A415CV67-F1
#
_entry.id   AF-A0A415CV67-F1
#
_cell.length_a   1.000
_cell.length_b   1.000
_cell.length_c   1.000
_cell.angle_alpha   90.00
_cell.angle_beta   90.00
_cell.angle_gamma   90.00
#
_symmetry.space_group_name_H-M   'P 1'
#
loop_
_entity.id
_entity.type
_entity.pdbx_description
1 polymer ?
#
loop_
_entity_poly.entity_id
_entity_poly.type
_entity_poly.pdbx_seq_one_letter_code
_entity_poly.pdbx_strand_id
1 'polypeptide(L)'
;MRKTRPVNALKKLGIGLAFGAATIMSMPTSALACTQVYMGKNLTADGNTYYGRSEDYGPRYLKHFGIEPSHGPGHTYSSDESSFMYTSTKTTYRYTYVRDHPSQ
;
A
#
# COMPACT_ATOMS: atom_id res chain seq x y z
N MET A 1 9.76 -51.15 -23.00
CA MET A 1 9.14 -50.10 -23.84
C MET A 1 8.09 -49.34 -23.03
N ARG A 2 8.32 -48.07 -22.69
CA ARG A 2 7.34 -47.24 -21.96
C ARG A 2 6.26 -46.79 -22.95
N LYS A 3 5.05 -47.37 -22.88
CA LYS A 3 3.90 -46.94 -23.69
C LYS A 3 3.51 -45.51 -23.30
N THR A 4 3.83 -44.53 -24.14
CA THR A 4 3.26 -43.18 -24.03
C THR A 4 1.81 -43.24 -24.50
N ARG A 5 0.86 -43.25 -23.55
CA ARG A 5 -0.57 -43.15 -23.88
C ARG A 5 -0.86 -41.74 -24.41
N PRO A 6 -1.44 -41.57 -25.61
CA PRO A 6 -1.76 -40.25 -26.13
C PRO A 6 -2.78 -39.56 -25.21
N VAL A 7 -2.49 -38.34 -24.79
CA VAL A 7 -3.42 -37.53 -23.99
C VAL A 7 -4.55 -37.03 -24.90
N ASN A 8 -5.79 -37.39 -24.56
CA ASN A 8 -7.02 -36.94 -25.24
C ASN A 8 -7.12 -35.40 -25.18
N ALA A 9 -7.69 -34.77 -26.22
CA ALA A 9 -8.05 -33.36 -26.29
C ALA A 9 -8.67 -32.79 -25.00
N LEU A 10 -9.51 -33.55 -24.30
CA LEU A 10 -10.11 -33.10 -23.03
C LEU A 10 -9.06 -32.91 -21.92
N LYS A 11 -8.04 -33.78 -21.86
CA LYS A 11 -6.90 -33.62 -20.94
C LYS A 11 -6.01 -32.44 -21.34
N LYS A 12 -5.83 -32.20 -22.65
CA LYS A 12 -5.08 -31.04 -23.14
C LYS A 12 -5.79 -29.72 -22.79
N LEU A 13 -7.12 -29.70 -22.92
CA LEU A 13 -7.95 -28.55 -22.53
C LEU A 13 -7.87 -28.31 -21.01
N GLY A 14 -8.00 -29.36 -20.19
CA GLY A 14 -7.87 -29.25 -18.73
C GLY A 14 -6.50 -28.73 -18.28
N ILE A 15 -5.41 -29.18 -18.92
CA ILE A 15 -4.07 -28.66 -18.67
C ILE A 15 -3.96 -27.19 -19.10
N GLY A 16 -4.53 -26.82 -20.25
CA GLY A 16 -4.54 -25.43 -20.73
C GLY A 16 -5.29 -24.48 -19.79
N LEU A 17 -6.46 -24.89 -19.29
CA LEU A 17 -7.23 -24.12 -18.30
C LEU A 17 -6.48 -23.99 -16.97
N ALA A 18 -5.85 -25.07 -16.49
CA ALA A 18 -5.06 -25.03 -15.25
C ALA A 18 -3.87 -24.08 -15.36
N PHE A 19 -3.16 -24.09 -16.50
CA PHE A 19 -2.06 -23.14 -16.78
C PHE A 19 -2.56 -21.70 -16.89
N GLY A 20 -3.70 -21.47 -17.55
CA GLY A 20 -4.31 -20.14 -17.63
C GLY A 20 -4.68 -19.59 -16.26
N ALA A 21 -5.32 -20.40 -15.42
CA ALA A 21 -5.67 -20.03 -14.05
C ALA A 21 -4.43 -19.76 -13.18
N ALA A 22 -3.41 -20.62 -13.26
CA ALA A 22 -2.15 -20.42 -12.54
C ALA A 22 -1.44 -19.14 -12.96
N THR A 23 -1.49 -18.78 -14.25
CA THR A 23 -0.87 -17.55 -14.78
C THR A 23 -1.55 -16.30 -14.23
N ILE A 24 -2.89 -16.28 -14.19
CA ILE A 24 -3.67 -15.17 -13.60
C ILE A 24 -3.36 -15.04 -12.10
N MET A 25 -3.30 -16.16 -11.38
CA MET A 25 -2.96 -16.17 -9.94
C MET A 25 -1.50 -15.82 -9.65
N SER A 26 -0.60 -15.93 -10.64
CA SER A 26 0.81 -15.55 -10.51
C SER A 26 1.10 -14.08 -10.82
N MET A 27 0.08 -13.31 -11.22
CA MET A 27 0.26 -11.87 -11.39
C MET A 27 0.64 -11.25 -10.04
N PRO A 28 1.71 -10.44 -9.97
CA PRO A 28 2.08 -9.78 -8.74
C PRO A 28 0.92 -8.86 -8.33
N THR A 29 0.22 -9.25 -7.27
CA THR A 29 -0.61 -8.30 -6.52
C THR A 29 0.33 -7.21 -6.04
N SER A 30 -0.02 -5.94 -6.27
CA SER A 30 0.77 -4.76 -5.86
C SER A 30 1.53 -5.05 -4.56
N ALA A 31 2.85 -5.10 -4.65
CA ALA A 31 3.68 -5.50 -3.52
C ALA A 31 3.46 -4.49 -2.39
N LEU A 32 2.84 -4.92 -1.29
CA LEU A 32 2.75 -4.14 -0.07
C LEU A 32 4.13 -4.17 0.60
N ALA A 33 5.08 -3.40 0.06
CA ALA A 33 6.48 -3.43 0.48
C ALA A 33 6.72 -2.73 1.82
N CYS A 34 5.75 -1.94 2.28
CA CYS A 34 5.89 -1.17 3.51
C CYS A 34 5.96 -2.05 4.75
N THR A 35 6.93 -1.78 5.61
CA THR A 35 7.07 -2.44 6.92
C THR A 35 6.75 -1.46 8.04
N GLN A 36 5.92 -1.88 8.99
CA GLN A 36 5.52 -1.08 10.15
C GLN A 36 6.12 -1.60 11.44
N VAL A 37 6.51 -0.70 12.34
CA VAL A 37 6.97 -1.00 13.68
C VAL A 37 6.10 -0.26 14.69
N TYR A 38 5.71 -0.97 15.74
CA TYR A 38 5.07 -0.41 16.92
C TYR A 38 5.75 -0.97 18.17
N MET A 39 6.08 -0.09 19.11
CA MET A 39 6.67 -0.47 20.39
C MET A 39 6.00 0.33 21.49
N GLY A 40 5.17 -0.33 22.30
CA GLY A 40 4.48 0.30 23.42
C GLY A 40 5.45 0.69 24.53
N LYS A 41 5.10 1.71 25.31
CA LYS A 41 5.93 2.27 26.39
C LYS A 41 6.51 1.28 27.41
N ASN A 42 5.86 0.14 27.63
CA ASN A 42 6.34 -0.88 28.57
C ASN A 42 7.42 -1.79 27.96
N LEU A 43 7.70 -1.63 26.66
CA LEU A 43 8.65 -2.43 25.88
C LEU A 43 9.89 -1.61 25.47
N THR A 44 9.97 -0.35 25.89
CA THR A 44 11.05 0.59 25.53
C THR A 44 11.83 0.98 26.77
N ALA A 45 13.15 1.15 26.62
CA ALA A 45 14.02 1.48 27.75
C ALA A 45 13.77 2.90 28.31
N ASP A 46 13.23 3.80 27.49
CA ASP A 46 12.97 5.20 27.83
C ASP A 46 11.49 5.47 28.17
N GLY A 47 10.62 4.45 28.15
CA GLY A 47 9.21 4.58 28.46
C GLY A 47 8.39 5.34 27.39
N ASN A 48 8.95 5.63 26.22
CA ASN A 48 8.22 6.26 25.12
C ASN A 48 7.52 5.22 24.24
N THR A 49 6.48 5.63 23.52
CA THR A 49 5.87 4.78 22.49
C THR A 49 6.47 5.13 21.13
N TYR A 50 6.96 4.12 20.42
CA TYR A 50 7.42 4.29 19.04
C TYR A 50 6.43 3.73 18.06
N TYR A 51 6.21 4.48 16.99
CA TYR A 51 5.42 4.08 15.83
C TYR A 51 6.12 4.61 14.59
N GLY A 52 6.32 3.74 13.60
CA GLY A 52 6.99 4.10 12.37
C GLY A 52 6.66 3.15 11.24
N ARG A 53 6.88 3.61 10.01
CA ARG A 53 6.67 2.84 8.78
C ARG A 53 7.80 3.16 7.80
N SER A 54 8.34 2.13 7.15
CA SER A 54 9.09 2.31 5.90
C SER A 54 8.10 2.46 4.77
N GLU A 55 8.17 3.58 4.05
CA GLU A 55 7.33 3.86 2.88
C GLU A 55 8.06 3.46 1.60
N ASP A 56 7.77 2.26 1.13
CA ASP A 56 8.41 1.68 -0.05
C ASP A 56 7.46 1.80 -1.25
N TYR A 57 7.83 2.58 -2.26
CA TYR A 57 7.01 2.80 -3.47
C TYR A 57 7.78 2.51 -4.76
N GLY A 58 8.96 3.12 -4.93
CA GLY A 58 9.79 2.90 -6.11
C GLY A 58 11.21 3.45 -5.96
N PRO A 59 12.09 3.18 -6.94
CA PRO A 59 13.46 3.68 -6.92
C PRO A 59 13.46 5.21 -6.94
N ARG A 60 14.11 5.84 -5.95
CA ARG A 60 14.31 7.30 -5.86
C ARG A 60 12.99 8.10 -5.91
N TYR A 61 12.06 7.75 -5.02
CA TYR A 61 10.83 8.51 -4.83
C TYR A 61 11.01 9.60 -3.75
N LEU A 62 11.00 10.87 -4.18
CA LEU A 62 11.31 12.00 -3.29
C LEU A 62 10.16 12.27 -2.31
N LYS A 63 10.53 12.50 -1.04
CA LYS A 63 9.59 12.81 0.04
C LYS A 63 9.85 14.22 0.58
N HIS A 64 8.78 14.95 0.89
CA HIS A 64 8.84 16.26 1.54
C HIS A 64 8.35 16.17 2.98
N PHE A 65 9.18 16.64 3.91
CA PHE A 65 8.75 16.95 5.26
C PHE A 65 8.10 18.34 5.29
N GLY A 66 6.95 18.45 5.96
CA GLY A 66 6.23 19.71 6.10
C GLY A 66 5.40 19.77 7.36
N ILE A 67 4.82 20.96 7.57
CA ILE A 67 3.88 21.25 8.67
C ILE A 67 2.57 21.70 8.02
N GLU A 68 1.50 20.98 8.33
CA GLU A 68 0.14 21.45 8.02
C GLU A 68 -0.32 22.37 9.17
N PRO A 69 -0.69 23.62 8.88
CA PRO A 69 -1.24 24.52 9.90
C PRO A 69 -2.59 24.02 10.44
N SER A 70 -2.99 24.56 11.58
CA SER A 70 -4.37 24.42 12.07
C SER A 70 -5.30 25.22 11.17
N HIS A 71 -6.48 24.66 10.89
CA HIS A 71 -7.55 25.34 10.16
C HIS A 71 -8.80 25.49 11.02
N GLY A 72 -9.55 26.57 10.81
CA GLY A 72 -10.88 26.72 11.40
C GLY A 72 -11.92 25.77 10.79
N PRO A 73 -13.15 25.76 11.33
CA PRO A 73 -14.28 25.06 10.72
C PRO A 73 -14.50 25.46 9.25
N GLY A 74 -14.87 24.51 8.41
CA GLY A 74 -15.13 24.72 6.98
C GLY A 74 -13.94 24.39 6.05
N HIS A 75 -12.79 24.00 6.60
CA HIS A 75 -11.67 23.54 5.78
C HIS A 75 -11.97 22.18 5.13
N THR A 76 -11.72 22.06 3.83
CA THR A 76 -11.98 20.86 3.04
C THR A 76 -10.69 20.16 2.67
N TYR A 77 -10.57 18.91 3.08
CA TYR A 77 -9.55 17.98 2.64
C TYR A 77 -10.05 17.25 1.38
N SER A 78 -9.21 17.12 0.36
CA SER A 78 -9.48 16.34 -0.83
C SER A 78 -8.33 15.38 -1.13
N SER A 79 -8.60 14.35 -1.90
CA SER A 79 -7.60 13.43 -2.41
C SER A 79 -7.31 13.72 -3.88
N ASP A 80 -6.04 13.70 -4.27
CA ASP A 80 -5.65 13.75 -5.68
C ASP A 80 -5.74 12.36 -6.35
N GLU A 81 -5.89 11.29 -5.55
CA GLU A 81 -5.92 9.89 -6.00
C GLU A 81 -7.35 9.33 -6.13
N SER A 82 -8.34 10.03 -5.58
CA SER A 82 -9.73 9.56 -5.53
C SER A 82 -10.72 10.72 -5.46
N SER A 83 -12.02 10.44 -5.55
CA SER A 83 -13.08 11.45 -5.36
C SER A 83 -13.35 11.80 -3.89
N PHE A 84 -12.44 11.44 -2.97
CA PHE A 84 -12.60 11.74 -1.55
C PHE A 84 -12.58 13.24 -1.30
N MET A 85 -13.58 13.70 -0.55
CA MET A 85 -13.66 15.05 0.01
C MET A 85 -14.23 14.99 1.43
N TYR A 86 -13.64 15.76 2.34
CA TYR A 86 -14.11 15.89 3.72
C TYR A 86 -13.98 17.34 4.20
N THR A 87 -15.10 17.96 4.56
CA THR A 87 -15.12 19.29 5.18
C THR A 87 -15.19 19.15 6.69
N SER A 88 -14.16 19.62 7.39
CA SER A 88 -14.12 19.61 8.84
C SER A 88 -15.14 20.61 9.40
N THR A 89 -16.01 20.16 10.31
CA THR A 89 -16.92 21.05 11.06
C THR A 89 -16.28 21.64 12.30
N LYS A 90 -15.04 21.26 12.62
CA LYS A 90 -14.28 21.69 13.80
C LYS A 90 -12.93 22.28 13.41
N THR A 91 -12.33 23.02 14.33
CA THR A 91 -10.94 23.43 14.22
C THR A 91 -10.02 22.21 14.22
N THR A 92 -9.10 22.15 13.26
CA THR A 92 -8.13 21.05 13.11
C THR A 92 -6.84 21.37 13.86
N TYR A 93 -6.06 20.37 14.24
CA TYR A 93 -4.77 20.59 14.88
C TYR A 93 -3.66 20.75 13.84
N ARG A 94 -2.63 21.52 14.19
CA ARG A 94 -1.37 21.56 13.43
C ARG A 94 -0.67 20.20 13.55
N TYR A 95 -0.19 19.65 12.43
CA TYR A 95 0.55 18.39 12.41
C TYR A 95 1.72 18.41 11.42
N THR A 96 2.69 17.53 11.61
CA THR A 96 3.78 17.30 10.66
C THR A 96 3.40 16.19 9.68
N TYR A 97 3.88 16.26 8.45
CA TYR A 97 3.71 15.20 7.46
C TYR A 97 5.01 14.91 6.71
N VAL A 98 5.09 13.71 6.16
CA VAL A 98 6.03 13.34 5.10
C VAL A 98 5.18 12.89 3.92
N ARG A 99 5.25 13.60 2.80
CA ARG A 99 4.40 13.33 1.62
C ARG A 99 5.24 13.18 0.35
N ASP A 100 4.61 12.65 -0.68
CA ASP A 100 5.24 12.52 -1.99
C ASP A 100 5.47 13.87 -2.67
N HIS A 101 6.52 13.94 -3.47
CA HIS A 101 6.76 15.09 -4.33
C HIS A 101 5.64 15.16 -5.40
N PRO A 102 4.83 16.23 -5.45
CA PRO A 102 3.63 16.30 -6.30
C PRO A 102 3.91 16.32 -7.80
N SER A 103 5.17 16.48 -8.22
CA SER A 103 5.60 16.42 -9.64
C SER A 103 6.20 15.08 -10.07
N GLN A 104 6.10 14.03 -9.25
CA GLN A 104 6.52 12.68 -9.61
C GLN A 104 5.33 11.78 -9.93
#